data_AF-A0A7V9KJA1-F1
#
_entry.id   AF-A0A7V9KJA1-F1
#
_cell.length_a   1.000
_cell.length_b   1.000
_cell.length_c   1.000
_cell.angle_alpha   90.00
_cell.angle_beta   90.00
_cell.angle_gamma   90.00
#
_symmetry.space_group_name_H-M   'P 1'
#
loop_
_entity.id
_entity.type
_entity.pdbx_description
1 polymer ?
#
loop_
_entity_poly.entity_id
_entity_poly.type
_entity_poly.pdbx_seq_one_letter_code
_entity_poly.pdbx_strand_id
1 'polypeptide(L)'
;MADSQAPRPRYRSIVADSGRWDGFAFRPGDVVISTPAKCGTTWTQMLCALLIFDGPVFPALLSEVSPWLDMCTRPLAEVTA
;
A
#
# COMPACT_ATOMS: atom_id res chain seq x y z
N MET A 1 -1.90 -29.83 -3.80
CA MET A 1 -2.41 -29.74 -2.41
C MET A 1 -2.98 -28.34 -2.28
N ALA A 2 -4.29 -28.19 -2.43
CA ALA A 2 -4.94 -26.88 -2.40
C ALA A 2 -4.94 -26.41 -0.94
N ASP A 3 -4.23 -25.33 -0.67
CA ASP A 3 -4.23 -24.71 0.65
C ASP A 3 -5.64 -24.13 0.89
N SER A 4 -6.42 -24.80 1.73
CA SER A 4 -7.73 -24.32 2.15
C SER A 4 -7.53 -23.17 3.13
N GLN A 5 -7.21 -21.97 2.63
CA GLN A 5 -7.18 -20.78 3.47
C GLN A 5 -8.58 -20.52 4.02
N ALA A 6 -8.69 -20.46 5.35
CA ALA A 6 -9.84 -19.89 6.01
C ALA A 6 -10.13 -18.48 5.45
N PRO A 7 -11.39 -18.04 5.40
CA PRO A 7 -11.72 -16.72 4.88
C PRO A 7 -10.93 -15.63 5.62
N ARG A 8 -10.19 -14.81 4.86
CA ARG A 8 -9.42 -13.69 5.42
C ARG A 8 -10.39 -12.70 6.09
N PRO A 9 -10.16 -12.30 7.35
CA PRO A 9 -10.97 -11.27 7.99
C PRO A 9 -10.90 -9.96 7.19
N ARG A 10 -12.05 -9.34 6.90
CA ARG A 10 -12.11 -8.02 6.27
C ARG A 10 -12.17 -6.95 7.35
N TYR A 11 -11.21 -6.03 7.33
CA TYR A 11 -11.16 -4.88 8.22
C TYR A 11 -11.78 -3.68 7.52
N ARG A 12 -12.86 -3.14 8.08
CA ARG A 12 -13.56 -1.97 7.52
C ARG A 12 -13.83 -0.94 8.60
N SER A 13 -13.51 0.30 8.28
CA SER A 13 -13.79 1.50 9.07
C SER A 13 -14.22 2.63 8.13
N ILE A 14 -14.48 3.82 8.69
CA ILE A 14 -14.78 5.01 7.88
C ILE A 14 -13.59 5.44 7.01
N VAL A 15 -12.36 5.20 7.46
CA VAL A 15 -11.14 5.65 6.78
C VAL A 15 -10.41 4.55 6.01
N ALA A 16 -10.73 3.27 6.24
CA ALA A 16 -10.01 2.17 5.61
C ALA A 16 -10.89 0.95 5.34
N ASP A 17 -10.65 0.26 4.22
CA ASP A 17 -11.32 -0.98 3.84
C ASP A 17 -10.33 -1.96 3.19
N SER A 18 -9.98 -3.03 3.90
CA SER A 18 -9.02 -4.04 3.44
C SER A 18 -9.48 -4.83 2.21
N GLY A 19 -10.78 -4.77 1.88
CA GLY A 19 -11.31 -5.38 0.65
C GLY A 19 -10.85 -4.67 -0.62
N ARG A 20 -10.21 -3.50 -0.52
CA ARG A 20 -9.65 -2.78 -1.67
C ARG A 20 -8.43 -3.44 -2.29
N TRP A 21 -7.75 -4.32 -1.55
CA TRP A 21 -6.75 -5.23 -2.10
C TRP A 21 -7.35 -6.32 -2.99
N ASP A 22 -8.65 -6.59 -2.91
CA ASP A 22 -9.26 -7.65 -3.70
C ASP A 22 -9.21 -7.26 -5.19
N GLY A 23 -8.51 -8.08 -5.98
CA GLY A 23 -8.28 -7.80 -7.40
C GLY A 23 -7.10 -6.86 -7.69
N PHE A 24 -6.33 -6.43 -6.68
CA PHE A 24 -5.07 -5.72 -6.92
C PHE A 24 -4.09 -6.64 -7.66
N ALA A 25 -3.66 -6.23 -8.85
CA ALA A 25 -2.77 -7.00 -9.70
C ALA A 25 -1.31 -6.67 -9.38
N PHE A 26 -0.71 -7.47 -8.49
CA PHE A 26 0.71 -7.33 -8.15
C PHE A 26 1.61 -7.47 -9.37
N ARG A 27 2.66 -6.65 -9.42
CA ARG A 27 3.71 -6.67 -10.43
C ARG A 27 5.05 -7.08 -9.80
N PRO A 28 5.94 -7.75 -10.54
CA PRO A 28 7.30 -7.97 -10.08
C PRO A 28 7.97 -6.62 -9.75
N GLY A 29 8.52 -6.52 -8.54
CA GLY A 29 9.14 -5.28 -8.04
C GLY A 29 8.25 -4.42 -7.14
N ASP A 30 6.97 -4.77 -6.97
CA ASP A 30 6.11 -4.09 -5.99
C ASP A 30 6.66 -4.23 -4.56
N VAL A 31 6.60 -3.14 -3.80
CA VAL A 31 6.98 -3.10 -2.38
C VAL A 31 5.74 -2.77 -1.56
N VAL A 32 5.38 -3.69 -0.66
CA VAL A 32 4.27 -3.49 0.28
C VAL A 32 4.83 -3.10 1.65
N ILE A 33 4.37 -1.95 2.17
CA ILE A 33 4.73 -1.46 3.50
C ILE A 33 3.55 -1.67 4.43
N SER A 34 3.70 -2.57 5.41
CA SER A 34 2.65 -2.96 6.37
C SER A 34 3.09 -2.72 7.81
N THR A 35 3.14 -1.46 8.22
CA THR A 35 3.38 -1.07 9.61
C THR A 35 2.05 -0.85 10.33
N PRO A 36 1.94 -1.14 11.65
CA PRO A 36 0.81 -0.66 12.44
C PRO A 36 0.68 0.87 12.35
N ALA A 37 -0.55 1.38 12.53
CA ALA A 37 -0.81 2.81 12.44
C ALA A 37 0.07 3.58 13.43
N LYS A 38 0.75 4.62 12.92
CA LYS A 38 1.68 5.47 13.67
C LYS A 38 2.98 4.80 14.15
N CYS A 39 3.31 3.62 13.63
CA CYS A 39 4.58 2.93 13.88
C CYS A 39 5.61 3.13 12.75
N GLY A 40 5.66 4.32 12.14
CA GLY A 40 6.71 4.68 11.19
C GLY A 40 6.43 4.44 9.71
N THR A 41 5.17 4.28 9.27
CA THR A 41 4.81 4.08 7.85
C THR A 41 5.50 5.07 6.91
N THR A 42 5.38 6.37 7.20
CA THR A 42 5.97 7.45 6.39
C THR A 42 7.50 7.39 6.38
N TRP A 43 8.11 6.98 7.49
CA TRP A 43 9.57 6.85 7.57
C TRP A 43 10.05 5.66 6.74
N THR A 44 9.39 4.50 6.83
CA THR A 44 9.66 3.34 5.99
C THR A 44 9.44 3.65 4.51
N GLN A 45 8.36 4.36 4.16
CA GLN A 45 8.11 4.82 2.78
C GLN A 45 9.27 5.67 2.25
N MET A 46 9.76 6.62 3.04
CA MET A 46 10.90 7.46 2.67
C MET A 46 12.18 6.64 2.48
N LEU A 47 12.50 5.72 3.40
CA LEU A 47 13.67 4.85 3.27
C LEU A 47 13.61 4.00 2.00
N CYS A 48 12.46 3.39 1.72
CA CYS A 48 12.27 2.64 0.47
C CYS A 48 12.44 3.53 -0.76
N ALA A 49 11.85 4.72 -0.77
CA ALA A 49 11.96 5.66 -1.89
C ALA A 49 13.43 6.07 -2.15
N LEU A 50 14.18 6.41 -1.10
CA LEU A 50 15.60 6.76 -1.21
C LEU A 50 16.43 5.63 -1.83
N LEU A 51 16.14 4.38 -1.46
CA LEU A 51 16.84 3.20 -1.99
C LEU A 51 16.43 2.88 -3.43
N ILE A 52 15.15 3.04 -3.78
CA ILE A 52 14.63 2.70 -5.12
C ILE A 52 15.03 3.76 -6.16
N PHE A 53 15.00 5.05 -5.80
CA PHE A 53 15.33 6.15 -6.70
C PHE A 53 16.80 6.62 -6.60
N ASP A 54 17.60 5.95 -5.77
CA ASP A 54 19.03 6.25 -5.56
C ASP A 54 19.30 7.73 -5.24
N GLY A 55 18.53 8.28 -4.29
CA GLY A 55 18.67 9.68 -3.88
C GLY A 55 17.35 10.35 -3.47
N PRO A 56 17.40 11.66 -3.15
CA PRO A 56 16.27 12.40 -2.57
C PRO A 56 15.31 13.00 -3.61
N VAL A 57 15.54 12.75 -4.90
CA VAL A 57 14.69 13.30 -5.99
C VAL A 57 13.72 12.21 -6.43
N PHE A 58 12.42 12.50 -6.32
CA PHE A 58 11.35 11.55 -6.63
C PHE A 58 10.51 12.03 -7.81
N PRO A 59 9.89 11.10 -8.57
CA PRO A 59 9.06 11.46 -9.71
C PRO A 59 7.73 12.13 -9.33
N ALA A 60 7.28 11.99 -8.08
CA ALA A 60 6.04 12.56 -7.55
C ALA A 60 6.09 12.66 -6.01
N LEU A 61 5.01 13.14 -5.37
CA LEU A 61 4.91 13.16 -3.91
C LEU A 61 4.95 11.74 -3.35
N LEU A 62 5.47 11.57 -2.12
CA LEU A 62 5.60 10.25 -1.49
C LEU A 62 4.25 9.51 -1.37
N SER A 63 3.14 10.23 -1.20
CA SER A 63 1.77 9.67 -1.16
C SER A 63 1.23 9.21 -2.52
N GLU A 64 1.86 9.63 -3.61
CA GLU A 64 1.55 9.21 -4.98
C GLU A 64 2.45 8.05 -5.39
N VAL A 65 3.73 8.09 -5.01
CA VAL A 65 4.70 7.02 -5.25
C VAL A 65 4.43 5.79 -4.37
N SER A 66 3.96 5.99 -3.13
CA SER A 66 3.56 4.93 -2.20
C SER A 66 2.13 5.18 -1.70
N PRO A 67 1.12 4.85 -2.52
CA PRO A 67 -0.28 5.07 -2.17
C PRO A 67 -0.74 4.12 -1.07
N TRP A 68 -1.63 4.60 -0.20
CA TRP A 68 -2.30 3.75 0.77
C TRP A 68 -3.57 3.16 0.15
N LEU A 69 -3.48 1.92 -0.33
CA LEU A 69 -4.56 1.27 -1.09
C LEU A 69 -5.90 1.19 -0.33
N ASP A 70 -5.85 0.82 0.96
CA ASP A 70 -7.06 0.67 1.77
C ASP A 70 -7.73 1.98 2.16
N MET A 71 -7.05 3.13 2.00
CA MET A 71 -7.50 4.43 2.50
C MET A 71 -8.71 4.97 1.74
N CYS A 72 -9.86 5.05 2.41
CA CYS A 72 -11.15 5.46 1.84
C CYS A 72 -11.25 6.94 1.44
N THR A 73 -10.28 7.79 1.78
CA THR A 73 -10.29 9.20 1.41
C THR A 73 -9.95 9.48 -0.05
N ARG A 74 -9.44 8.46 -0.78
CA ARG A 74 -9.19 8.52 -2.23
C ARG A 74 -10.03 7.46 -2.98
N PRO A 75 -10.49 7.76 -4.20
CA PRO A 75 -11.07 6.74 -5.08
C PRO A 75 -10.11 5.59 -5.34
N LEU A 76 -10.61 4.36 -5.37
CA LEU A 76 -9.78 3.17 -5.58
C LEU A 76 -8.98 3.25 -6.90
N ALA A 77 -9.61 3.76 -7.96
CA ALA A 77 -8.98 3.90 -9.27
C ALA A 77 -7.74 4.82 -9.27
N GLU A 78 -7.63 5.76 -8.33
CA GLU A 78 -6.45 6.62 -8.22
C GLU A 78 -5.24 5.93 -7.56
N VAL A 79 -5.46 4.79 -6.90
CA VAL A 79 -4.44 4.11 -6.09
C VAL A 79 -4.10 2.69 -6.59
N THR A 80 -4.72 2.23 -7.69
CA THR A 80 -4.54 0.89 -8.29
C THR A 80 -3.83 0.89 -9.66
N ALA A 81 -3.00 1.90 -9.97
CA ALA A 81 -2.43 2.13 -11.31
C ALA A 81 -1.57 0.98 -11.87
#